data_AF-A0A4Q1BWZ0-F1
#
_entry.id   AF-A0A4Q1BWZ0-F1
#
_cell.length_a   1.000
_cell.length_b   1.000
_cell.length_c   1.000
_cell.angle_alpha   90.00
_cell.angle_beta   90.00
_cell.angle_gamma   90.00
#
_symmetry.space_group_name_H-M   'P 1'
#
loop_
_entity.id
_entity.type
_entity.pdbx_description
1 polymer ?
#
loop_
_entity_poly.entity_id
_entity_poly.type
_entity_poly.pdbx_seq_one_letter_code
_entity_poly.pdbx_strand_id
1 'polypeptide(L)'
;MEILDLVIGTSSLWAVKATQSFFFFFGMPLPEDKWEDWLDQDEFEGQPWLNKSKKYLFDELNLAKKEFKEFLNSNELMNETVSRNGGAKVVNQYINAHAIRIKKIRLIIQFKVYFNVSKNAYGTRYLLAKSCWINNQDGKVIKKFSRVVGQAEQVKKGGKVPSNIIKDVEKELEAAMWHEYCLEYKFLNQ
;
A
#
# COMPACT_ATOMS: atom_id res chain seq x y z
N MET A 1 -48.81 -20.02 33.86
CA MET A 1 -47.37 -19.75 34.05
C MET A 1 -46.71 -20.25 32.79
N GLU A 2 -46.64 -19.37 31.79
CA GLU A 2 -46.14 -19.70 30.46
C GLU A 2 -44.64 -19.92 30.55
N ILE A 3 -44.23 -21.16 30.28
CA ILE A 3 -42.84 -21.46 29.98
C ILE A 3 -42.65 -20.99 28.55
N LEU A 4 -42.04 -19.82 28.40
CA LEU A 4 -41.54 -19.34 27.12
C LEU A 4 -40.50 -20.36 26.64
N ASP A 5 -40.92 -21.23 25.73
CA ASP A 5 -40.04 -21.94 24.82
C ASP A 5 -39.16 -20.89 24.15
N LEU A 6 -37.91 -20.79 24.63
CA LEU A 6 -36.87 -20.08 23.94
C LEU A 6 -36.59 -20.88 22.67
N VAL A 7 -37.34 -20.53 21.62
CA VAL A 7 -37.08 -20.92 20.24
C VAL A 7 -35.63 -20.53 19.96
N ILE A 8 -34.72 -21.50 20.08
CA ILE A 8 -33.38 -21.42 19.50
C ILE A 8 -33.63 -21.46 17.99
N GLY A 9 -33.91 -20.28 17.44
CA GLY A 9 -34.11 -20.05 16.04
C GLY A 9 -32.83 -20.43 15.32
N THR A 10 -32.85 -21.61 14.70
CA THR A 10 -31.97 -21.99 13.60
C THR A 10 -32.27 -21.09 12.41
N SER A 11 -31.89 -19.82 12.50
CA SER A 11 -31.88 -18.87 11.38
C SER A 11 -30.43 -18.57 11.08
N SER A 12 -29.88 -19.30 10.11
CA SER A 12 -28.66 -18.97 9.37
C SER A 12 -27.72 -17.99 10.08
N LEU A 13 -26.86 -18.51 10.96
CA LEU A 13 -25.62 -17.82 11.30
C LEU A 13 -24.81 -17.72 10.00
N TRP A 14 -25.09 -16.69 9.21
CA TRP A 14 -24.14 -16.16 8.25
C TRP A 14 -22.84 -16.02 9.03
N ALA A 15 -21.81 -16.76 8.65
CA ALA A 15 -20.56 -16.80 9.37
C ALA A 15 -20.08 -15.35 9.58
N VAL A 16 -20.28 -14.84 10.79
CA VAL A 16 -19.86 -13.48 11.13
C VAL A 16 -18.35 -13.52 11.05
N LYS A 17 -17.79 -12.78 10.10
CA LYS A 17 -16.34 -12.82 9.84
C LYS A 17 -15.59 -12.53 11.13
N ALA A 18 -14.42 -13.14 11.30
CA ALA A 18 -13.57 -12.93 12.47
C ALA A 18 -13.40 -11.44 12.80
N THR A 19 -13.04 -10.62 11.80
CA THR A 19 -12.96 -9.15 11.97
C THR A 19 -14.26 -8.53 12.50
N GLN A 20 -15.42 -8.91 11.95
CA GLN A 20 -16.71 -8.34 12.37
C GLN A 20 -17.05 -8.72 13.81
N SER A 21 -16.79 -9.98 14.17
CA SER A 21 -16.98 -10.50 15.54
C SER A 21 -16.07 -9.78 16.54
N PHE A 22 -14.80 -9.56 16.19
CA PHE A 22 -13.83 -8.88 17.04
C PHE A 22 -14.25 -7.43 17.33
N PHE A 23 -14.54 -6.64 16.30
CA PHE A 23 -14.90 -5.23 16.48
C PHE A 23 -16.22 -5.06 17.24
N PHE A 24 -17.21 -5.95 16.99
CA PHE A 24 -18.45 -6.00 17.74
C PHE A 24 -18.20 -6.29 19.23
N PHE A 25 -17.39 -7.29 19.55
CA PHE A 25 -17.12 -7.70 20.94
C PHE A 25 -16.38 -6.62 21.74
N PHE A 26 -15.51 -5.84 21.09
CA PHE A 26 -14.77 -4.75 21.72
C PHE A 26 -15.49 -3.39 21.65
N GLY A 27 -16.74 -3.33 21.18
CA GLY A 27 -17.52 -2.10 21.08
C GLY A 27 -16.87 -1.04 20.19
N MET A 28 -16.07 -1.45 19.21
CA MET A 28 -15.37 -0.57 18.28
C MET A 28 -16.19 -0.39 17.00
N PRO A 29 -16.08 0.77 16.32
CA PRO A 29 -16.71 0.93 15.02
C PRO A 29 -16.15 -0.13 14.07
N LEU A 30 -17.04 -0.91 13.46
CA LEU A 30 -16.67 -1.80 12.36
C LEU A 30 -15.91 -0.97 11.32
N PRO A 31 -14.74 -1.42 10.85
CA PRO A 31 -14.08 -0.74 9.74
C PRO A 31 -15.07 -0.75 8.56
N GLU A 32 -15.37 0.44 8.01
CA GLU A 32 -16.41 0.64 6.99
C GLU A 32 -16.14 -0.03 5.64
N ASP A 33 -15.01 -0.73 5.50
CA ASP A 33 -14.51 -1.15 4.20
C ASP A 33 -14.80 -2.62 3.89
N LYS A 34 -15.31 -2.84 2.68
CA LYS A 34 -15.32 -4.13 2.00
C LYS A 34 -13.88 -4.49 1.60
N TRP A 35 -13.02 -4.76 2.59
CA TRP A 35 -11.60 -5.03 2.39
C TRP A 35 -11.35 -6.18 1.40
N GLU A 36 -12.21 -7.18 1.37
CA GLU A 36 -12.13 -8.27 0.39
C GLU A 36 -12.30 -7.78 -1.04
N ASP A 37 -13.35 -7.01 -1.32
CA ASP A 37 -13.58 -6.40 -2.63
C ASP A 37 -12.40 -5.49 -3.02
N TRP A 38 -11.89 -4.70 -2.07
CA TRP A 38 -10.73 -3.83 -2.28
C TRP A 38 -9.42 -4.60 -2.53
N LEU A 39 -9.25 -5.78 -1.92
CA LEU A 39 -8.09 -6.63 -2.14
C LEU A 39 -8.11 -7.28 -3.52
N ASP A 40 -9.29 -7.61 -4.01
CA ASP A 40 -9.46 -8.24 -5.32
C ASP A 40 -9.46 -7.22 -6.47
N GLN A 41 -9.74 -5.95 -6.17
CA GLN A 41 -9.70 -4.85 -7.12
C GLN A 41 -8.37 -4.08 -7.05
N ASP A 42 -7.44 -4.37 -7.97
CA ASP A 42 -6.17 -3.66 -8.06
C ASP A 42 -6.22 -2.34 -8.86
N GLU A 43 -7.27 -2.16 -9.68
CA GLU A 43 -7.53 -0.94 -10.47
C GLU A 43 -6.35 -0.48 -11.36
N PHE A 44 -5.53 -1.43 -11.82
CA PHE A 44 -4.38 -1.10 -12.66
C PHE A 44 -4.79 -0.58 -14.04
N GLU A 45 -4.25 0.58 -14.42
CA GLU A 45 -4.23 1.10 -15.79
C GLU A 45 -3.44 0.14 -16.70
N GLY A 46 -4.10 -0.35 -17.75
CA GLY A 46 -3.47 -1.23 -18.75
C GLY A 46 -3.30 -2.67 -18.25
N GLN A 47 -2.26 -3.35 -18.74
CA GLN A 47 -1.98 -4.76 -18.42
C GLN A 47 -0.55 -4.94 -17.86
N PRO A 48 -0.23 -4.34 -16.69
CA PRO A 48 1.13 -4.38 -16.15
C PRO A 48 1.62 -5.80 -15.81
N TRP A 49 0.71 -6.76 -15.62
CA TRP A 49 1.01 -8.17 -15.41
C TRP A 49 1.68 -8.85 -16.61
N LEU A 50 1.58 -8.28 -17.81
CA LEU A 50 2.33 -8.78 -18.99
C LEU A 50 3.82 -8.46 -18.92
N ASN A 51 4.21 -7.48 -18.10
CA ASN A 51 5.61 -7.09 -17.97
C ASN A 51 6.37 -8.08 -17.06
N LYS A 52 7.03 -9.06 -17.70
CA LYS A 52 7.81 -10.09 -17.00
C LYS A 52 8.89 -9.53 -16.08
N SER A 53 9.44 -8.33 -16.35
CA SER A 53 10.46 -7.74 -15.46
C SER A 53 9.91 -7.34 -14.10
N LYS A 54 8.59 -7.14 -14.00
CA LYS A 54 7.89 -6.77 -12.75
C LYS A 54 7.26 -7.95 -12.02
N LYS A 55 7.51 -9.19 -12.46
CA LYS A 55 6.92 -10.40 -11.85
C LYS A 55 7.08 -10.43 -10.33
N TYR A 56 8.27 -10.10 -9.83
CA TYR A 56 8.57 -10.08 -8.40
C TYR A 56 7.67 -9.12 -7.60
N LEU A 57 7.19 -8.02 -8.20
CA LEU A 57 6.25 -7.10 -7.54
C LEU A 57 4.85 -7.70 -7.43
N PHE A 58 4.42 -8.48 -8.42
CA PHE A 58 3.15 -9.19 -8.37
C PHE A 58 3.19 -10.35 -7.38
N ASP A 59 4.31 -11.08 -7.32
CA ASP A 59 4.52 -12.12 -6.32
C ASP A 59 4.47 -11.52 -4.90
N GLU A 60 5.13 -10.37 -4.67
CA GLU A 60 5.08 -9.63 -3.42
C GLU A 60 3.67 -9.10 -3.09
N LEU A 61 2.95 -8.58 -4.09
CA LEU A 61 1.58 -8.10 -3.94
C LEU A 61 0.65 -9.24 -3.48
N ASN A 62 0.76 -10.39 -4.13
CA ASN A 62 -0.05 -11.57 -3.80
C ASN A 62 0.26 -12.08 -2.39
N LEU A 63 1.53 -12.08 -2.00
CA LEU A 63 1.93 -12.42 -0.62
C LEU A 63 1.32 -11.45 0.39
N ALA A 64 1.48 -10.13 0.19
CA ALA A 64 0.95 -9.12 1.11
C ALA A 64 -0.58 -9.19 1.22
N LYS A 65 -1.28 -9.45 0.11
CA LYS A 65 -2.74 -9.67 0.10
C LYS A 65 -3.12 -10.94 0.87
N LYS A 66 -2.39 -12.04 0.67
CA LYS A 66 -2.64 -13.31 1.37
C LYS A 66 -2.49 -13.13 2.88
N GLU A 67 -1.38 -12.55 3.33
CA GLU A 67 -1.13 -12.27 4.75
C GLU A 67 -2.22 -11.38 5.35
N PHE A 68 -2.69 -10.36 4.61
CA PHE A 68 -3.77 -9.51 5.08
C PHE A 68 -5.12 -10.25 5.16
N LYS A 69 -5.45 -11.09 4.18
CA LYS A 69 -6.65 -11.94 4.23
C LYS A 69 -6.61 -12.91 5.40
N GLU A 70 -5.45 -13.50 5.68
CA GLU A 70 -5.25 -14.39 6.83
C GLU A 70 -5.46 -13.65 8.16
N PHE A 71 -4.90 -12.44 8.28
CA PHE A 71 -5.10 -11.59 9.46
C PHE A 71 -6.58 -11.23 9.67
N LEU A 72 -7.29 -10.79 8.62
CA LEU A 72 -8.71 -10.43 8.70
C LEU A 72 -9.62 -11.63 9.07
N ASN A 73 -9.20 -12.85 8.73
CA ASN A 73 -9.98 -14.06 8.98
C ASN A 73 -9.62 -14.79 10.28
N SER A 74 -8.64 -14.31 11.06
CA SER A 74 -8.17 -14.98 12.28
C SER A 74 -8.42 -14.15 13.53
N ASN A 75 -9.40 -14.58 14.35
CA ASN A 75 -9.61 -14.04 15.70
C ASN A 75 -8.40 -14.27 16.60
N GLU A 76 -7.67 -15.36 16.40
CA GLU A 76 -6.47 -15.69 17.17
C GLU A 76 -5.37 -14.66 16.94
N LEU A 77 -5.07 -14.32 15.67
CA LEU A 77 -4.07 -13.30 15.34
C LEU A 77 -4.45 -11.92 15.86
N MET A 78 -5.75 -11.57 15.82
CA MET A 78 -6.24 -10.31 16.39
C MET A 78 -6.10 -10.29 17.91
N ASN A 79 -6.49 -11.36 18.60
CA ASN A 79 -6.38 -11.47 20.06
C ASN A 79 -4.91 -11.51 20.51
N GLU A 80 -4.03 -12.17 19.76
CA GLU A 80 -2.60 -12.16 19.99
C GLU A 80 -2.03 -10.75 19.85
N THR A 81 -2.45 -9.99 18.83
CA THR A 81 -2.06 -8.59 18.64
C THR A 81 -2.49 -7.72 19.82
N VAL A 82 -3.70 -7.94 20.36
CA VAL A 82 -4.18 -7.25 21.56
C VAL A 82 -3.33 -7.60 22.78
N SER A 83 -3.05 -8.89 22.97
CA SER A 83 -2.28 -9.40 24.12
C SER A 83 -0.84 -8.88 24.12
N ARG A 84 -0.19 -8.88 22.95
CA ARG A 84 1.21 -8.42 22.81
C ARG A 84 1.35 -6.90 22.92
N ASN A 85 0.39 -6.14 22.41
CA ASN A 85 0.54 -4.69 22.22
C ASN A 85 -0.43 -3.83 23.07
N GLY A 86 -1.23 -4.44 23.94
CA GLY A 86 -1.95 -3.74 25.01
C GLY A 86 -3.20 -2.96 24.58
N GLY A 87 -3.95 -3.43 23.57
CA GLY A 87 -5.29 -2.90 23.32
C GLY A 87 -5.89 -3.14 21.94
N ALA A 88 -7.23 -3.16 21.88
CA ALA A 88 -8.00 -3.40 20.64
C ALA A 88 -7.76 -2.35 19.54
N LYS A 89 -7.37 -1.11 19.91
CA LYS A 89 -6.99 -0.05 18.96
C LYS A 89 -5.79 -0.43 18.09
N VAL A 90 -4.91 -1.32 18.58
CA VAL A 90 -3.73 -1.76 17.84
C VAL A 90 -4.11 -2.63 16.64
N VAL A 91 -5.22 -3.39 16.73
CA VAL A 91 -5.71 -4.18 15.57
C VAL A 91 -6.03 -3.29 14.38
N ASN A 92 -6.65 -2.12 14.61
CA ASN A 92 -6.90 -1.16 13.54
C ASN A 92 -5.60 -0.57 12.94
N GLN A 93 -4.55 -0.40 13.76
CA GLN A 93 -3.24 0.03 13.27
C GLN A 93 -2.59 -1.04 12.39
N TYR A 94 -2.73 -2.33 12.75
CA TYR A 94 -2.25 -3.44 11.92
C TYR A 94 -3.01 -3.54 10.59
N ILE A 95 -4.34 -3.40 10.60
CA ILE A 95 -5.16 -3.32 9.38
C ILE A 95 -4.64 -2.19 8.47
N ASN A 96 -4.44 -0.99 9.02
CA ASN A 96 -3.91 0.14 8.27
C ASN A 96 -2.51 -0.12 7.73
N ALA A 97 -1.63 -0.75 8.51
CA ALA A 97 -0.28 -1.07 8.08
C ALA A 97 -0.26 -2.06 6.90
N HIS A 98 -1.09 -3.11 6.94
CA HIS A 98 -1.27 -4.03 5.82
C HIS A 98 -1.81 -3.32 4.57
N ALA A 99 -2.84 -2.49 4.73
CA ALA A 99 -3.40 -1.72 3.63
C ALA A 99 -2.35 -0.77 3.01
N ILE A 100 -1.55 -0.07 3.83
CA ILE A 100 -0.46 0.80 3.36
C ILE A 100 0.58 0.00 2.57
N ARG A 101 1.01 -1.16 3.08
CA ARG A 101 1.97 -2.04 2.39
C ARG A 101 1.48 -2.42 1.00
N ILE A 102 0.22 -2.85 0.88
CA ILE A 102 -0.39 -3.21 -0.41
C ILE A 102 -0.44 -2.00 -1.36
N LYS A 103 -0.86 -0.83 -0.86
CA LYS A 103 -0.89 0.40 -1.66
C LYS A 103 0.50 0.79 -2.18
N LYS A 104 1.56 0.57 -1.41
CA LYS A 104 2.95 0.83 -1.85
C LYS A 104 3.37 -0.08 -2.98
N ILE A 105 3.10 -1.38 -2.88
CA ILE A 105 3.44 -2.32 -3.96
C ILE A 105 2.68 -1.94 -5.24
N ARG A 106 1.38 -1.64 -5.14
CA ARG A 106 0.56 -1.13 -6.26
C ARG A 106 1.18 0.14 -6.88
N LEU A 107 1.66 1.06 -6.06
CA LEU A 107 2.33 2.29 -6.50
C LEU A 107 3.64 2.03 -7.27
N ILE A 108 4.43 1.02 -6.87
CA ILE A 108 5.65 0.62 -7.60
C ILE A 108 5.28 -0.07 -8.92
N ILE A 109 4.24 -0.89 -8.94
CA ILE A 109 3.75 -1.52 -10.17
C ILE A 109 3.33 -0.44 -11.18
N GLN A 110 2.49 0.51 -10.76
CA GLN A 110 2.07 1.69 -11.52
C GLN A 110 3.00 2.89 -11.30
N PHE A 111 4.28 2.63 -11.38
CA PHE A 111 5.30 3.66 -11.22
C PHE A 111 5.10 4.80 -12.24
N LYS A 112 5.09 6.04 -11.74
CA LYS A 112 4.95 7.27 -12.54
C LYS A 112 6.01 8.28 -12.11
N VAL A 113 6.72 8.85 -13.09
CA VAL A 113 7.68 9.94 -12.88
C VAL A 113 7.07 11.27 -13.33
N TYR A 114 7.20 12.27 -12.46
CA TYR A 114 6.79 13.64 -12.75
C TYR A 114 8.03 14.50 -12.94
N PHE A 115 8.07 15.25 -14.03
CA PHE A 115 9.15 16.20 -14.29
C PHE A 115 8.70 17.61 -13.93
N ASN A 116 9.50 18.31 -13.13
CA ASN A 116 9.28 19.71 -12.80
C ASN A 116 10.56 20.51 -12.94
N VAL A 117 10.45 21.79 -13.31
CA VAL A 117 11.61 22.70 -13.31
C VAL A 117 11.65 23.41 -11.97
N SER A 118 12.83 23.48 -11.37
CA SER A 118 13.09 24.24 -10.14
C SER A 118 14.27 25.16 -10.33
N LYS A 119 14.25 26.31 -9.65
CA LYS A 119 15.34 27.29 -9.68
C LYS A 119 16.16 27.14 -8.39
N ASN A 120 17.49 27.21 -8.49
CA ASN A 120 18.35 27.31 -7.31
C ASN A 120 18.49 28.78 -6.86
N ALA A 121 19.21 29.01 -5.76
CA ALA A 121 19.46 30.35 -5.22
C ALA A 121 20.16 31.30 -6.22
N TYR A 122 20.94 30.75 -7.15
CA TYR A 122 21.69 31.49 -8.17
C TYR A 122 20.88 31.75 -9.45
N GLY A 123 19.61 31.36 -9.50
CA GLY A 123 18.76 31.54 -10.67
C GLY A 123 18.90 30.46 -11.76
N THR A 124 19.79 29.48 -11.59
CA THR A 124 19.94 28.37 -12.52
C THR A 124 18.73 27.43 -12.45
N ARG A 125 18.16 27.10 -13.61
CA ARG A 125 16.99 26.21 -13.74
C ARG A 125 17.42 24.77 -13.94
N TYR A 126 16.96 23.88 -13.06
CA TYR A 126 17.20 22.45 -13.14
C TYR A 126 15.90 21.70 -13.41
N LEU A 127 16.02 20.63 -14.20
CA LEU A 127 14.96 19.65 -14.34
C LEU A 127 15.07 18.63 -13.22
N LEU A 128 14.01 18.50 -12.44
CA LEU A 128 13.86 17.50 -11.39
C LEU A 128 12.89 16.43 -11.86
N ALA A 129 13.24 15.18 -11.62
CA ALA A 129 12.32 14.06 -11.70
C ALA A 129 11.89 13.69 -10.29
N LYS A 130 10.59 13.42 -10.11
CA LYS A 130 10.01 13.08 -8.82
C LYS A 130 9.09 11.89 -8.94
N SER A 131 9.05 11.07 -7.89
CA SER A 131 8.04 10.01 -7.71
C SER A 131 7.40 10.09 -6.33
N CYS A 132 6.19 9.57 -6.25
CA CYS A 132 5.40 9.55 -5.04
C CYS A 132 5.74 8.35 -4.15
N TRP A 133 5.40 8.46 -2.87
CA TRP A 133 5.43 7.40 -1.87
C TRP A 133 4.20 7.48 -0.99
N ILE A 134 4.01 6.49 -0.13
CA ILE A 134 2.92 6.45 0.85
C ILE A 134 3.52 6.50 2.24
N ASN A 135 3.05 7.44 3.06
CA ASN A 135 3.49 7.56 4.44
C ASN A 135 2.95 6.40 5.29
N ASN A 136 3.80 5.82 6.14
CA ASN A 136 3.43 4.74 7.07
C ASN A 136 2.47 5.18 8.17
N GLN A 137 2.46 6.47 8.53
CA GLN A 137 1.68 6.97 9.66
C GLN A 137 0.20 7.17 9.31
N ASP A 138 -0.08 7.77 8.17
CA ASP A 138 -1.44 8.21 7.79
C ASP A 138 -1.89 7.67 6.42
N GLY A 139 -1.05 6.90 5.74
CA GLY A 139 -1.35 6.35 4.41
C GLY A 139 -1.48 7.40 3.31
N LYS A 140 -1.06 8.65 3.55
CA LYS A 140 -1.15 9.71 2.55
C LYS A 140 -0.02 9.62 1.52
N VAL A 141 -0.35 10.03 0.31
CA VAL A 141 0.62 10.13 -0.79
C VAL A 141 1.50 11.35 -0.60
N ILE A 142 2.81 11.15 -0.61
CA ILE A 142 3.84 12.19 -0.46
C ILE A 142 4.81 12.15 -1.63
N LYS A 143 5.45 13.27 -1.97
CA LYS A 143 6.56 13.32 -2.94
C LYS A 143 7.85 13.05 -2.19
N LYS A 144 8.39 11.83 -2.27
CA LYS A 144 9.57 11.40 -1.50
C LYS A 144 10.81 11.27 -2.37
N PHE A 145 10.69 10.59 -3.50
CA PHE A 145 11.85 10.29 -4.35
C PHE A 145 12.05 11.43 -5.34
N SER A 146 13.28 11.92 -5.43
CA SER A 146 13.62 12.97 -6.38
C SER A 146 15.05 12.82 -6.88
N ARG A 147 15.25 13.14 -8.16
CA ARG A 147 16.55 13.17 -8.80
C ARG A 147 16.71 14.44 -9.62
N VAL A 148 17.86 15.10 -9.48
CA VAL A 148 18.26 16.17 -10.40
C VAL A 148 18.71 15.52 -11.70
N VAL A 149 18.02 15.84 -12.79
CA VAL A 149 18.35 15.31 -14.13
C VAL A 149 19.47 16.12 -14.77
N GLY A 150 19.48 17.44 -14.54
CA GLY A 150 20.47 18.37 -15.07
C GLY A 150 19.88 19.76 -15.28
N GLN A 151 20.66 20.67 -15.88
CA GLN A 151 20.17 22.00 -16.21
C GLN A 151 19.07 21.91 -17.27
N ALA A 152 17.95 22.60 -17.05
CA ALA A 152 16.74 22.43 -17.86
C ALA A 152 16.96 22.76 -19.34
N GLU A 153 17.82 23.75 -19.63
CA GLU A 153 18.15 24.19 -20.99
C GLU A 153 19.05 23.21 -21.73
N GLN A 154 19.90 22.48 -21.01
CA GLN A 154 20.83 21.50 -21.58
C GLN A 154 20.16 20.13 -21.78
N VAL A 155 19.27 19.76 -20.86
CA VAL A 155 18.60 18.45 -20.88
C VAL A 155 17.49 18.40 -21.92
N LYS A 156 16.79 19.51 -22.17
CA LYS A 156 15.68 19.54 -23.13
C LYS A 156 16.19 19.77 -24.55
N LYS A 157 16.23 18.71 -25.37
CA LYS A 157 16.50 18.83 -26.81
C LYS A 157 15.19 19.12 -27.54
N GLY A 158 15.07 20.28 -28.18
CA GLY A 158 13.82 20.70 -28.85
C GLY A 158 12.63 20.84 -27.89
N GLY A 159 12.87 21.27 -26.65
CA GLY A 159 11.83 21.46 -25.63
C GLY A 159 11.35 20.18 -24.93
N LYS A 160 11.81 18.99 -25.36
CA LYS A 160 11.46 17.70 -24.77
C LYS A 160 12.66 17.03 -24.12
N VAL A 161 12.39 16.23 -23.09
CA VAL A 161 13.41 15.39 -22.45
C VAL A 161 13.67 14.17 -23.34
N PRO A 162 14.92 13.88 -23.72
CA PRO A 162 15.27 12.68 -24.47
C PRO A 162 14.78 11.39 -23.79
N SER A 163 14.27 10.44 -24.58
CA SER A 163 13.66 9.21 -24.07
C SER A 163 14.62 8.30 -23.31
N ASN A 164 15.91 8.31 -23.67
CA ASN A 164 16.94 7.58 -22.93
C ASN A 164 17.08 8.12 -21.49
N ILE A 165 17.11 9.45 -21.33
CA ILE A 165 17.18 10.09 -20.01
C ILE A 165 15.92 9.75 -19.20
N ILE A 166 14.74 9.75 -19.82
CA ILE A 166 13.50 9.35 -19.15
C ILE A 166 13.62 7.91 -18.62
N LYS A 167 14.03 6.96 -19.47
CA LYS A 167 14.19 5.54 -19.07
C LYS A 167 15.21 5.36 -17.95
N ASP A 168 16.33 6.07 -17.99
CA ASP A 168 17.38 5.97 -16.97
C ASP A 168 16.91 6.52 -15.62
N VAL A 169 16.18 7.65 -15.64
CA VAL A 169 15.56 8.25 -14.46
C VAL A 169 14.47 7.34 -13.90
N GLU A 170 13.62 6.78 -14.76
CA GLU A 170 12.57 5.85 -14.36
C GLU A 170 13.15 4.63 -13.65
N LYS A 171 14.17 3.99 -14.25
CA LYS A 171 14.84 2.84 -13.67
C LYS A 171 15.46 3.14 -12.30
N GLU A 172 16.12 4.28 -12.14
CA GLU A 172 16.75 4.67 -10.88
C GLU A 172 15.73 4.94 -9.77
N LEU A 173 14.69 5.71 -10.08
CA LEU A 173 13.65 6.05 -9.10
C LEU A 173 12.78 4.83 -8.74
N GLU A 174 12.47 3.95 -9.69
CA GLU A 174 11.77 2.69 -9.41
C GLU A 174 12.62 1.77 -8.52
N ALA A 175 13.93 1.65 -8.79
CA ALA A 175 14.85 0.88 -7.96
C ALA A 175 14.95 1.46 -6.54
N ALA A 176 15.00 2.79 -6.39
CA ALA A 176 14.99 3.44 -5.09
C ALA A 176 13.70 3.19 -4.31
N MET A 177 12.54 3.20 -4.98
CA MET A 177 11.25 2.86 -4.36
C MET A 177 11.19 1.41 -3.89
N TRP A 178 11.69 0.48 -4.70
CA TRP A 178 11.76 -0.92 -4.30
C TRP A 178 12.75 -1.15 -3.16
N HIS A 179 13.89 -0.46 -3.16
CA HIS A 179 14.85 -0.54 -2.07
C HIS A 179 14.24 -0.03 -0.76
N GLU A 180 13.57 1.11 -0.78
CA GLU A 180 12.86 1.65 0.39
C GLU A 180 11.79 0.68 0.90
N TYR A 181 11.00 0.08 0.01
CA TYR A 181 10.04 -0.96 0.37
C TYR A 181 10.71 -2.14 1.10
N CYS A 182 11.85 -2.61 0.59
CA CYS A 182 12.59 -3.70 1.22
C CYS A 182 13.08 -3.32 2.63
N LEU A 183 13.57 -2.09 2.82
CA LEU A 183 13.97 -1.59 4.14
C LEU A 183 12.80 -1.57 5.12
N GLU A 184 11.62 -1.16 4.66
CA GLU A 184 10.42 -1.09 5.51
C GLU A 184 9.82 -2.45 5.87
N TYR A 185 9.90 -3.46 4.98
CA TYR A 185 9.12 -4.70 5.14
C TYR A 185 9.89 -6.01 4.98
N LYS A 186 11.08 -6.01 4.38
CA LYS A 186 11.86 -7.25 4.14
C LYS A 186 13.00 -7.45 5.14
N PHE A 187 13.60 -6.37 5.64
CA PHE A 187 14.68 -6.47 6.64
C PHE A 187 14.17 -6.65 8.09
N LEU A 188 12.86 -6.55 8.34
CA LEU A 188 12.25 -6.82 9.65
C LEU A 188 11.83 -8.29 9.84
N ASN A 189 11.98 -9.13 8.79
CA ASN A 189 11.59 -10.54 8.78
C ASN A 189 12.81 -11.51 8.73
N GLN A 190 14.00 -11.07 9.18
CA GLN A 190 15.19 -11.92 9.35
C GLN A 190 15.57 -12.03 10.82
#